data_AF-A0A2X4PJ09-F1
#
_entry.id   AF-A0A2X4PJ09-F1
#
_cell.length_a   1.000
_cell.length_b   1.000
_cell.length_c   1.000
_cell.angle_alpha   90.00
_cell.angle_beta   90.00
_cell.angle_gamma   90.00
#
_symmetry.space_group_name_H-M   'P 1'
#
loop_
_entity.id
_entity.type
_entity.pdbx_description
1 polymer ?
#
loop_
_entity_poly.entity_id
_entity_poly.type
_entity_poly.pdbx_seq_one_letter_code
_entity_poly.pdbx_strand_id
1 'polypeptide(L)'
;MKRKKTDKPDGRCATCPRWDRWHIKIPKPEDQQKLIELYRKSGAKTKSHYVRARLLNESFKVITQDESAEPYLRELRNIITKLRIIGVSYNEAVKTLNKYHTVATAQRMIHQLEICSAAIIKLQVQTIQLTMDFENRAKQTTK
;
A
#
# COMPACT_ATOMS: atom_id res chain seq x y z
N MET A 1 24.18 27.88 53.03
CA MET A 1 24.50 27.21 51.75
C MET A 1 23.58 27.75 50.65
N LYS A 2 24.11 28.55 49.70
CA LYS A 2 23.31 29.13 48.60
C LYS A 2 23.25 28.12 47.44
N ARG A 3 22.04 27.80 46.96
CA ARG A 3 21.82 26.97 45.77
C ARG A 3 22.30 27.73 44.54
N LYS A 4 23.27 27.17 43.80
CA LYS A 4 23.67 27.66 42.48
C LYS A 4 22.53 27.37 41.50
N LYS A 5 21.97 28.41 40.87
CA LYS A 5 21.13 28.25 39.69
C LYS A 5 22.03 27.77 38.55
N THR A 6 21.67 26.64 37.95
CA THR A 6 22.29 26.16 36.72
C THR A 6 21.60 26.90 35.57
N ASP A 7 22.29 27.90 35.01
CA ASP A 7 21.89 28.51 33.75
C ASP A 7 22.13 27.48 32.64
N LYS A 8 21.09 26.71 32.30
CA LYS A 8 21.08 25.97 31.04
C LYS A 8 20.82 26.99 29.94
N PRO A 9 21.64 27.04 28.88
CA PRO A 9 21.28 27.83 27.70
C PRO A 9 20.00 27.24 27.12
N ASP A 10 18.97 28.07 26.95
CA ASP A 10 17.85 27.74 26.08
C ASP A 10 18.45 27.39 24.72
N GLY A 11 18.26 26.16 24.25
CA GLY A 11 18.82 25.61 23.01
C GLY A 11 18.26 26.25 21.73
N ARG A 12 18.08 27.57 21.71
CA ARG A 12 17.70 28.37 20.55
C ARG A 12 18.95 29.10 20.09
N CYS A 13 19.55 28.64 18.98
CA CYS A 13 20.51 29.44 18.23
C CYS A 13 19.83 30.78 17.86
N ALA A 14 20.28 31.87 18.47
CA ALA A 14 19.78 33.22 18.25
C ALA A 14 20.49 33.93 17.09
N THR A 15 21.32 33.23 16.29
CA THR A 15 22.33 33.87 15.43
C THR A 15 22.12 33.78 13.92
N CYS A 16 20.91 33.48 13.44
CA CYS A 16 20.53 33.80 12.06
C CYS A 16 19.12 34.39 12.07
N PRO A 17 18.91 35.68 11.73
CA PRO A 17 17.58 36.14 11.39
C PRO A 17 17.06 35.24 10.27
N ARG A 18 15.82 34.74 10.40
CA ARG A 18 15.15 33.91 9.39
C ARG A 18 14.72 34.76 8.19
N TRP A 19 15.66 35.51 7.61
CA TRP A 19 15.42 36.44 6.49
C TRP A 19 15.08 35.70 5.19
N ASP A 20 15.37 34.41 5.12
CA ASP A 20 15.18 33.51 3.99
C ASP A 20 13.86 32.70 4.06
N ARG A 21 13.03 32.92 5.11
CA ARG A 21 11.78 32.16 5.27
C ARG A 21 10.65 32.78 4.47
N TRP A 22 10.18 32.04 3.47
CA TRP A 22 9.08 32.46 2.61
C TRP A 22 7.77 31.83 3.11
N HIS A 23 6.74 32.67 3.27
CA HIS A 23 5.39 32.26 3.61
C HIS A 23 4.48 32.48 2.40
N ILE A 24 4.01 31.38 1.80
CA ILE A 24 3.08 31.43 0.67
C ILE A 24 1.68 31.10 1.19
N LYS A 25 0.74 32.04 1.03
CA LYS A 25 -0.68 31.81 1.28
C LYS A 25 -1.39 31.58 -0.05
N ILE A 26 -2.22 30.54 -0.10
CA ILE A 26 -3.06 30.23 -1.24
C ILE A 26 -4.50 30.51 -0.79
N PRO A 27 -5.06 31.68 -1.12
CA PRO A 27 -6.35 32.10 -0.58
C PRO A 27 -7.53 31.31 -1.18
N LYS A 28 -7.38 30.80 -2.41
CA LYS A 28 -8.42 30.04 -3.09
C LYS A 28 -8.36 28.55 -2.69
N PRO A 29 -9.44 27.96 -2.16
CA PRO A 29 -9.44 26.57 -1.73
C PRO A 29 -9.24 25.59 -2.90
N GLU A 30 -9.75 25.92 -4.09
CA GLU A 30 -9.55 25.12 -5.30
C GLU A 30 -8.07 24.99 -5.69
N ASP A 31 -7.31 26.09 -5.60
CA ASP A 31 -5.89 26.11 -5.94
C ASP A 31 -5.07 25.35 -4.88
N GLN A 32 -5.52 25.39 -3.62
CA GLN A 32 -4.94 24.59 -2.55
C GLN A 32 -5.15 23.09 -2.81
N GLN A 33 -6.34 22.69 -3.26
CA GLN A 33 -6.65 21.31 -3.63
C GLN A 33 -5.73 20.84 -4.77
N LYS A 34 -5.65 21.62 -5.87
CA LYS A 34 -4.78 21.33 -7.02
C LYS A 34 -3.32 21.18 -6.61
N LEU A 35 -2.81 22.05 -5.73
CA LEU A 35 -1.42 21.96 -5.28
C LEU A 35 -1.16 20.69 -4.47
N ILE A 36 -2.13 20.26 -3.65
CA ILE A 36 -2.04 19.01 -2.88
C ILE A 36 -2.03 17.80 -3.82
N GLU A 37 -2.86 17.79 -4.85
CA GLU A 37 -2.88 16.72 -5.85
C GLU A 37 -1.57 16.63 -6.62
N LEU A 38 -1.04 17.76 -7.08
CA LEU A 38 0.25 17.79 -7.77
C LEU A 38 1.40 17.35 -6.85
N TYR A 39 1.36 17.73 -5.57
CA TYR A 39 2.30 17.24 -4.57
C TYR A 39 2.25 15.71 -4.46
N ARG A 40 1.05 15.12 -4.35
CA ARG A 40 0.89 13.65 -4.30
C ARG A 40 1.45 12.97 -5.54
N LYS A 41 1.17 13.51 -6.74
CA LYS A 41 1.67 12.99 -8.02
C LYS A 41 3.20 13.12 -8.19
N SER A 42 3.83 14.08 -7.50
CA SER A 42 5.28 14.32 -7.60
C SER A 42 6.15 13.31 -6.84
N GLY A 43 5.57 12.58 -5.87
CA GLY A 43 6.33 11.69 -4.98
C GLY A 43 7.35 12.40 -4.07
N ALA A 44 7.28 13.73 -3.93
CA ALA A 44 8.21 14.49 -3.11
C ALA A 44 8.07 14.16 -1.61
N LYS A 45 9.19 14.17 -0.88
CA LYS A 45 9.22 13.84 0.56
C LYS A 45 8.42 14.82 1.43
N THR A 46 8.41 16.10 1.07
CA THR A 46 7.70 17.15 1.81
C THR A 46 7.07 18.18 0.87
N LYS A 47 6.00 18.85 1.32
CA LYS A 47 5.33 19.93 0.57
C LYS A 47 6.30 21.07 0.23
N SER A 48 7.18 21.44 1.15
CA SER A 48 8.18 22.49 0.94
C SER A 48 9.19 22.10 -0.13
N HIS A 49 9.63 20.85 -0.15
CA HIS A 49 10.53 20.34 -1.19
C HIS A 49 9.86 20.39 -2.57
N TYR A 50 8.60 19.96 -2.66
CA TYR A 50 7.83 20.05 -3.90
C TYR A 50 7.69 21.48 -4.42
N VAL A 51 7.32 22.42 -3.55
CA VAL A 51 7.15 23.83 -3.95
C VAL A 51 8.49 24.46 -4.35
N ARG A 52 9.58 24.18 -3.61
CA ARG A 52 10.92 24.67 -3.97
C ARG A 52 11.36 24.13 -5.33
N ALA A 53 11.22 22.82 -5.56
CA ALA A 53 11.56 22.19 -6.85
C ALA A 53 10.74 22.80 -8.00
N ARG A 54 9.45 23.11 -7.75
CA ARG A 54 8.59 23.75 -8.75
C ARG A 54 8.97 25.19 -9.05
N LEU A 55 9.37 25.97 -8.04
CA LEU A 55 9.82 27.35 -8.20
C LEU A 55 11.18 27.46 -8.88
N LEU A 56 12.09 26.53 -8.58
CA LEU A 56 13.43 26.45 -9.18
C LEU A 56 13.44 25.71 -10.53
N ASN A 57 12.26 25.32 -11.02
CA ASN A 57 12.07 24.63 -12.30
C ASN A 57 12.92 23.34 -12.42
N GLU A 58 13.09 22.62 -11.31
CA GLU A 58 13.80 21.33 -11.29
C GLU A 58 13.01 20.25 -12.05
N SER A 59 13.72 19.35 -12.74
CA SER A 59 13.09 18.21 -13.41
C SER A 59 12.50 17.25 -12.39
N PHE A 60 11.22 16.90 -12.51
CA PHE A 60 10.57 15.92 -11.66
C PHE A 60 9.88 14.85 -12.49
N LYS A 61 9.84 13.64 -11.94
CA LYS A 61 9.11 12.51 -12.51
C LYS A 61 7.70 12.50 -11.92
N VAL A 62 6.69 12.80 -12.73
CA VAL A 62 5.29 12.57 -12.34
C VAL A 62 5.07 11.06 -12.35
N ILE A 63 4.80 10.49 -11.18
CA ILE A 63 4.37 9.09 -11.10
C ILE A 63 2.84 9.12 -11.13
N THR A 64 2.28 9.02 -12.33
CA THR A 64 0.85 8.70 -12.47
C THR A 64 0.66 7.24 -12.06
N GLN A 65 0.27 7.01 -10.81
CA GLN A 65 -0.23 5.70 -10.40
C GLN A 65 -1.64 5.58 -10.98
N ASP A 66 -1.82 4.66 -11.92
CA ASP A 66 -3.12 4.36 -12.48
C ASP A 66 -3.95 3.63 -11.41
N GLU A 67 -4.74 4.40 -10.65
CA GLU A 67 -5.58 3.89 -9.57
C GLU A 67 -6.66 2.91 -10.07
N SER A 68 -6.86 2.82 -11.39
CA SER A 68 -7.80 1.87 -12.00
C SER A 68 -7.41 0.40 -11.77
N ALA A 69 -6.11 0.11 -11.63
CA ALA A 69 -5.58 -1.25 -11.46
C ALA A 69 -5.41 -1.67 -9.99
N GLU A 70 -5.49 -0.73 -9.05
CA GLU A 70 -5.37 -0.98 -7.61
C GLU A 70 -6.37 -2.03 -7.07
N PRO A 71 -7.68 -2.00 -7.41
CA PRO A 71 -8.61 -3.03 -6.96
C PRO A 71 -8.27 -4.42 -7.51
N TYR A 72 -7.79 -4.51 -8.75
CA TYR A 72 -7.37 -5.78 -9.35
C TYR A 72 -6.15 -6.38 -8.62
N LEU A 73 -5.14 -5.55 -8.35
CA LEU A 73 -3.93 -5.98 -7.61
C LEU A 73 -4.26 -6.44 -6.19
N ARG A 74 -5.25 -5.81 -5.54
CA ARG A 74 -5.71 -6.22 -4.21
C ARG A 74 -6.32 -7.62 -4.24
N GLU A 75 -7.18 -7.92 -5.21
CA GLU A 75 -7.80 -9.23 -5.33
C GLU A 75 -6.78 -10.31 -5.72
N LEU A 76 -5.84 -10.00 -6.61
CA LEU A 76 -4.73 -10.90 -6.93
C LEU A 76 -3.89 -11.25 -5.69
N ARG A 77 -3.60 -10.27 -4.83
CA ARG A 77 -2.91 -10.51 -3.55
C ARG A 77 -3.71 -11.40 -2.61
N ASN A 78 -5.03 -11.23 -2.54
CA ASN A 78 -5.89 -12.09 -1.73
C ASN A 78 -5.78 -13.55 -2.19
N ILE A 79 -5.82 -13.79 -3.50
CA ILE A 79 -5.69 -15.13 -4.09
C ILE A 79 -4.33 -15.75 -3.77
N ILE A 80 -3.23 -15.01 -3.97
CA ILE A 80 -1.87 -15.47 -3.65
C ILE A 80 -1.74 -15.85 -2.17
N THR A 81 -2.35 -15.07 -1.27
CA THR A 81 -2.35 -15.37 0.17
C THR A 81 -3.07 -16.68 0.47
N LYS A 82 -4.22 -16.94 -0.15
CA LYS A 82 -4.95 -18.20 0.05
C LYS A 82 -4.19 -19.40 -0.54
N LEU A 83 -3.54 -19.26 -1.69
CA LEU A 83 -2.68 -20.32 -2.26
C LEU A 83 -1.54 -20.70 -1.30
N ARG A 84 -0.94 -19.73 -0.62
CA ARG A 84 0.12 -20.00 0.37
C ARG A 84 -0.39 -20.82 1.56
N ILE A 85 -1.57 -20.49 2.08
CA ILE A 85 -2.21 -21.24 3.19
C ILE A 85 -2.40 -22.71 2.80
N ILE A 86 -2.79 -22.95 1.54
CA ILE A 86 -3.01 -24.30 1.01
C ILE A 86 -1.70 -25.07 0.88
N GLY A 87 -0.63 -24.43 0.40
CA GLY A 87 0.69 -25.07 0.36
C GLY A 87 1.17 -25.53 1.75
N VAL A 88 0.88 -24.75 2.80
CA VAL A 88 1.19 -25.13 4.18
C VAL A 88 0.31 -26.31 4.64
N SER A 89 -1.00 -26.23 4.43
CA SER A 89 -1.95 -27.29 4.81
C SER A 89 -1.66 -28.62 4.09
N TYR A 90 -1.30 -28.57 2.80
CA TYR A 90 -0.91 -29.76 2.05
C TYR A 90 0.38 -30.39 2.60
N ASN A 91 1.40 -29.59 2.87
CA ASN A 91 2.66 -30.09 3.45
C ASN A 91 2.44 -30.70 4.84
N GLU A 92 1.57 -30.08 5.64
CA GLU A 92 1.17 -30.62 6.94
C GLU A 92 0.45 -31.96 6.78
N ALA A 93 -0.52 -32.04 5.87
CA ALA A 93 -1.21 -33.27 5.53
C ALA A 93 -0.25 -34.39 5.08
N VAL A 94 0.70 -34.12 4.19
CA VAL A 94 1.67 -35.14 3.75
C VAL A 94 2.53 -35.62 4.92
N LYS A 95 2.99 -34.72 5.78
CA LYS A 95 3.81 -35.06 6.95
C LYS A 95 3.05 -35.87 8.00
N THR A 96 1.78 -35.58 8.23
CA THR A 96 0.94 -36.32 9.19
C THR A 96 0.51 -37.67 8.61
N LEU A 97 0.19 -37.75 7.31
CA LEU A 97 -0.13 -39.03 6.66
C LEU A 97 1.07 -39.97 6.71
N ASN A 98 2.27 -39.45 6.44
CA ASN A 98 3.52 -40.20 6.51
C ASN A 98 3.88 -40.64 7.95
N LYS A 99 3.25 -40.04 8.97
CA LYS A 99 3.50 -40.34 10.39
C LYS A 99 2.44 -41.26 11.05
N TYR A 100 1.26 -41.44 10.44
CA TYR A 100 0.13 -42.14 11.08
C TYR A 100 -0.47 -43.25 10.19
N HIS A 101 -0.79 -44.40 10.79
CA HIS A 101 -1.36 -45.59 10.11
C HIS A 101 -2.90 -45.70 10.18
N THR A 102 -3.62 -44.73 10.74
CA THR A 102 -5.06 -44.86 11.02
C THR A 102 -5.94 -44.14 9.99
N VAL A 103 -7.01 -44.82 9.56
CA VAL A 103 -7.93 -44.34 8.51
C VAL A 103 -8.67 -43.05 8.92
N ALA A 104 -8.97 -42.87 10.21
CA ALA A 104 -9.72 -41.72 10.72
C ALA A 104 -8.97 -40.38 10.60
N THR A 105 -7.64 -40.38 10.75
CA THR A 105 -6.82 -39.17 10.57
C THR A 105 -6.65 -38.83 9.10
N ALA A 106 -6.49 -39.85 8.24
CA ALA A 106 -6.48 -39.67 6.78
C ALA A 106 -7.80 -39.05 6.27
N GLN A 107 -8.95 -39.54 6.75
CA GLN A 107 -10.27 -38.97 6.42
C GLN A 107 -10.42 -37.50 6.84
N ARG A 108 -9.97 -37.13 8.05
CA ARG A 108 -9.98 -35.72 8.49
C ARG A 108 -9.14 -34.81 7.59
N MET A 109 -8.00 -35.29 7.11
CA MET A 109 -7.15 -34.51 6.20
C MET A 109 -7.72 -34.40 4.78
N ILE A 110 -8.33 -35.46 4.26
CA ILE A 110 -9.08 -35.40 3.00
C ILE A 110 -10.18 -34.33 3.10
N HIS A 111 -10.90 -34.30 4.23
CA HIS A 111 -11.93 -33.28 4.46
C HIS A 111 -11.37 -31.84 4.51
N GLN A 112 -10.20 -31.62 5.13
CA GLN A 112 -9.54 -30.31 5.11
C GLN A 112 -9.13 -29.91 3.69
N LEU A 113 -8.60 -30.85 2.90
CA LEU A 113 -8.26 -30.66 1.50
C LEU A 113 -9.49 -30.29 0.65
N GLU A 114 -10.64 -30.93 0.89
CA GLU A 114 -11.90 -30.61 0.22
C GLU A 114 -12.37 -29.19 0.51
N ILE A 115 -12.32 -28.75 1.78
CA ILE A 115 -12.66 -27.38 2.17
C ILE A 115 -11.73 -26.37 1.47
N CYS A 116 -10.43 -26.64 1.46
CA CYS A 116 -9.46 -25.79 0.77
C CYS A 116 -9.70 -25.74 -0.75
N SER A 117 -10.01 -26.88 -1.37
CA SER A 117 -10.33 -26.98 -2.79
C SER A 117 -11.58 -26.16 -3.15
N ALA A 118 -12.65 -26.26 -2.35
CA ALA A 118 -13.85 -25.46 -2.53
C ALA A 118 -13.57 -23.95 -2.43
N ALA A 119 -12.70 -23.54 -1.50
CA ALA A 119 -12.27 -22.15 -1.37
C ALA A 119 -11.46 -21.65 -2.58
N ILE A 120 -10.63 -22.50 -3.20
CA ILE A 120 -9.90 -22.17 -4.44
C ILE A 120 -10.89 -21.97 -5.58
N ILE A 121 -11.81 -22.91 -5.79
CA ILE A 121 -12.78 -22.84 -6.89
C ILE A 121 -13.57 -21.54 -6.80
N LYS A 122 -14.05 -21.18 -5.60
CA LYS A 122 -14.76 -19.92 -5.37
C LYS A 122 -13.91 -18.70 -5.73
N LEU A 123 -12.62 -18.70 -5.37
CA LEU A 123 -11.70 -17.63 -5.71
C LEU A 123 -11.38 -17.55 -7.21
N GLN A 124 -11.20 -18.69 -7.87
CA GLN A 124 -10.96 -18.74 -9.31
C GLN A 124 -12.15 -18.16 -10.08
N VAL A 125 -13.38 -18.51 -9.67
CA VAL A 125 -14.60 -17.92 -10.23
C VAL A 125 -14.63 -16.40 -10.02
N GLN A 126 -14.29 -15.91 -8.83
CA GLN A 126 -14.19 -14.47 -8.57
C GLN A 126 -13.11 -13.80 -9.43
N THR A 127 -11.97 -14.46 -9.64
CA THR A 127 -10.88 -13.94 -10.49
C THR A 127 -11.34 -13.79 -11.93
N ILE A 128 -11.99 -14.81 -12.49
CA ILE A 128 -12.54 -14.79 -13.85
C ILE A 128 -13.52 -13.64 -14.00
N GLN A 129 -14.44 -13.46 -13.04
CA GLN A 129 -15.41 -12.37 -13.07
C GLN A 129 -14.73 -11.00 -13.07
N LEU A 130 -13.74 -10.80 -12.20
CA LEU A 130 -13.00 -9.55 -12.12
C LEU A 130 -12.18 -9.26 -13.39
N THR A 131 -11.59 -10.29 -14.01
CA THR A 131 -10.89 -10.15 -15.29
C THR A 131 -11.84 -9.75 -16.41
N MET A 132 -13.02 -10.38 -16.49
CA MET A 132 -14.05 -10.00 -17.46
C MET A 132 -14.53 -8.55 -17.25
N ASP A 133 -14.78 -8.15 -16.01
CA ASP A 133 -15.20 -6.79 -15.67
C ASP A 133 -14.12 -5.76 -16.03
N PHE A 134 -12.84 -6.07 -15.79
CA PHE A 134 -11.71 -5.22 -16.17
C PHE A 134 -11.61 -5.06 -17.70
N GLU A 135 -11.67 -6.16 -18.45
CA GLU A 135 -11.65 -6.12 -19.92
C GLU A 135 -12.82 -5.31 -20.49
N ASN A 136 -14.01 -5.47 -19.92
CA ASN A 136 -15.20 -4.73 -20.37
C ASN A 136 -15.05 -3.23 -20.13
N ARG A 137 -14.49 -2.82 -18.98
CA ARG A 137 -14.20 -1.41 -18.69
C ARG A 137 -13.13 -0.83 -19.63
N ALA A 138 -12.08 -1.61 -19.92
CA ALA A 138 -11.03 -1.20 -20.86
C ALA A 138 -11.54 -1.06 -22.30
N LYS A 139 -12.50 -1.90 -22.72
CA LYS A 139 -13.14 -1.80 -24.05
C LYS A 139 -14.10 -0.60 -24.16
N GLN A 140 -14.73 -0.19 -23.07
CA GLN A 140 -15.64 0.96 -23.02
C GLN A 140 -14.92 2.32 -23.06
N THR A 141 -13.70 2.42 -22.51
CA THR A 141 -12.91 3.67 -22.55
C THR A 141 -12.25 3.96 -23.90
N THR A 142 -12.20 2.98 -24.80
CA THR A 142 -11.69 3.11 -26.19
C THR A 142 -12.76 3.45 -27.23
N LYS A 143 -14.01 3.70 -26.82
CA LYS A 143 -15.12 4.12 -27.68
C LYS A 143 -15.51 5.56 -27.40
#